data_AF-A0A7K6SAM1-F1
#
_entry.id   AF-A0A7K6SAM1-F1
#
_cell.length_a   1.000
_cell.length_b   1.000
_cell.length_c   1.000
_cell.angle_alpha   90.00
_cell.angle_beta   90.00
_cell.angle_gamma   90.00
#
_symmetry.space_group_name_H-M   'P 1'
#
loop_
_entity.id
_entity.type
_entity.pdbx_description
1 polymer ?
#
loop_
_entity_poly.entity_id
_entity_poly.type
_entity_poly.pdbx_seq_one_letter_code
_entity_poly.pdbx_strand_id
1 'polypeptide(L)'
;DLGFTLRETMKPQKSYIFYCQSCGDIIVKDRKFLRVLPLPSENWSALVEEWCCHANPFARSTLHPQQDDCFLGDTFFLLNAGKETHKSKENTRVICKRCKTMLGETVSSDTIKYYVTEVIIRPSEEIFSPTLRSQFVQSMVAQCLVEFASAKSTFRFTIKGDNGKIYILIWLLNSDTLLVESLGNSSSHSVFTLFGDIFVPSSGPVGTWNAVKVLYQPCIKSRNKDLADAWENDIGVHPLKFPTETCLELLLILGLSTTSLPPSLRCMNSFQVRNSCY
;
A
#
# COMPACT_ATOMS: atom_id res chain seq x y z
N ASP A 1 -13.45 5.32 11.72
CA ASP A 1 -12.79 6.55 11.26
C ASP A 1 -11.82 6.27 10.14
N LEU A 2 -12.17 6.75 8.95
CA LEU A 2 -11.25 6.77 7.83
C LEU A 2 -10.32 7.98 7.98
N GLY A 3 -9.09 7.85 7.48
CA GLY A 3 -8.31 9.02 7.10
C GLY A 3 -7.19 9.37 8.06
N PHE A 4 -6.30 8.42 8.33
CA PHE A 4 -4.91 8.83 8.46
C PHE A 4 -4.14 8.15 7.35
N THR A 5 -3.78 8.91 6.31
CA THR A 5 -2.64 8.54 5.48
C THR A 5 -1.45 8.27 6.39
N LEU A 6 -0.55 7.37 6.00
CA LEU A 6 0.69 7.16 6.75
C LEU A 6 1.41 8.51 6.97
N ARG A 7 1.23 9.45 6.01
CA ARG A 7 1.62 10.87 6.05
C ARG A 7 0.88 11.71 7.11
N GLU A 8 -0.41 11.52 7.30
CA GLU A 8 -1.19 12.21 8.36
C GLU A 8 -1.02 11.57 9.75
N THR A 9 -0.70 10.27 9.78
CA THR A 9 -0.51 9.49 11.02
C THR A 9 0.79 9.88 11.71
N MET A 10 1.86 10.03 10.93
CA MET A 10 3.20 10.31 11.44
C MET A 10 3.44 11.81 11.55
N LYS A 11 3.49 12.30 12.80
CA LYS A 11 3.77 13.69 13.14
C LYS A 11 5.12 13.81 13.83
N PRO A 12 5.88 14.91 13.59
CA PRO A 12 7.09 15.20 14.33
C PRO A 12 6.84 15.21 15.84
N GLN A 13 7.89 14.93 16.61
CA GLN A 13 7.92 14.98 18.07
C GLN A 13 7.01 13.97 18.79
N LYS A 14 6.40 13.03 18.07
CA LYS A 14 5.70 11.87 18.64
C LYS A 14 6.53 10.60 18.55
N SER A 15 6.32 9.69 19.50
CA SER A 15 6.93 8.37 19.51
C SER A 15 6.02 7.35 18.85
N TYR A 16 6.61 6.46 18.07
CA TYR A 16 5.90 5.44 17.32
C TYR A 16 6.50 4.05 17.55
N ILE A 17 5.64 3.04 17.51
CA ILE A 17 5.99 1.62 17.50
C ILE A 17 5.60 1.04 16.13
N PHE A 18 6.51 0.26 15.57
CA PHE A 18 6.37 -0.36 14.26
C PHE A 18 6.19 -1.87 14.47
N TYR A 19 5.11 -2.42 13.94
CA TYR A 19 4.74 -3.82 14.09
C TYR A 19 4.79 -4.53 12.75
N CYS A 20 5.29 -5.76 12.74
CA CYS A 20 5.16 -6.65 11.60
C CYS A 20 3.68 -6.94 11.39
N GLN A 21 3.16 -6.58 10.23
CA GLN A 21 1.75 -6.77 9.92
C GLN A 21 1.37 -8.26 10.00
N SER A 22 2.25 -9.17 9.57
CA SER A 22 1.94 -10.62 9.51
C SER A 22 1.87 -11.32 10.87
N CYS A 23 2.62 -10.87 11.89
CA CYS A 23 2.71 -11.58 13.17
C CYS A 23 2.62 -10.70 14.42
N GLY A 24 2.52 -9.38 14.27
CA GLY A 24 2.46 -8.40 15.36
C GLY A 24 3.77 -8.21 16.13
N ASP A 25 4.89 -8.77 15.68
CA ASP A 25 6.19 -8.57 16.32
C ASP A 25 6.67 -7.12 16.21
N ILE A 26 7.30 -6.59 17.26
CA ILE A 26 7.80 -5.22 17.28
C ILE A 26 9.09 -5.15 16.45
N ILE A 27 9.07 -4.39 15.36
CA ILE A 27 10.20 -4.16 14.46
C ILE A 27 11.06 -3.00 14.97
N VAL A 28 10.40 -1.90 15.33
CA VAL A 28 11.03 -0.70 15.89
C VAL A 28 10.21 -0.24 17.09
N LYS A 29 10.87 -0.02 18.21
CA LYS A 29 10.23 0.37 19.47
C LYS A 29 10.50 1.83 19.79
N ASP A 30 9.45 2.56 20.19
CA ASP A 30 9.47 3.92 20.75
C ASP A 30 10.37 4.89 19.98
N ARG A 31 10.27 4.87 18.64
CA ARG A 31 11.06 5.76 17.78
C ARG A 31 10.38 7.12 17.71
N LYS A 32 11.10 8.15 18.17
CA LYS A 32 10.68 9.54 18.03
C LYS A 32 11.33 10.15 16.79
N PHE A 33 10.54 10.84 15.98
CA PHE A 33 11.02 11.53 14.79
C PHE A 33 11.07 13.04 15.00
N LEU A 34 12.21 13.66 14.70
CA LEU A 34 12.35 15.12 14.62
C LEU A 34 11.69 15.65 13.35
N ARG A 35 11.80 14.93 12.23
CA ARG A 35 11.19 15.31 10.96
C ARG A 35 10.54 14.10 10.29
N VAL A 36 9.37 14.33 9.72
CA VAL A 36 8.68 13.39 8.84
C VAL A 36 8.49 14.12 7.51
N LEU A 37 9.18 13.69 6.46
CA LEU A 37 9.26 14.42 5.20
C LEU A 37 8.82 13.54 4.03
N PRO A 38 7.91 14.00 3.15
CA PRO A 38 7.62 13.28 1.92
C PRO A 38 8.84 13.33 0.99
N LEU A 39 9.17 12.18 0.39
CA LEU A 39 10.12 12.14 -0.71
C LEU A 39 9.46 12.70 -1.97
N PRO A 40 10.23 13.32 -2.87
CA PRO A 40 9.77 13.53 -4.22
C PRO A 40 9.35 12.17 -4.81
N SER A 41 8.15 12.09 -5.39
CA SER A 41 7.73 10.97 -6.24
C SER A 41 8.83 10.48 -7.20
N GLU A 42 8.91 9.17 -7.41
CA GLU A 42 9.98 8.57 -8.23
C GLU A 42 10.02 9.12 -9.67
N ASN A 43 8.91 9.66 -10.18
CA ASN A 43 8.81 10.25 -11.52
C ASN A 43 9.33 11.70 -11.61
N TRP A 44 9.69 12.37 -10.50
CA TRP A 44 10.20 13.74 -10.55
C TRP A 44 11.46 13.86 -11.40
N SER A 45 12.36 12.88 -11.33
CA SER A 45 13.59 12.92 -12.12
C SER A 45 13.28 12.90 -13.62
N ALA A 46 12.33 12.07 -14.05
CA ALA A 46 11.88 12.01 -15.44
C ALA A 46 11.19 13.30 -15.89
N LEU A 47 10.35 13.90 -15.03
CA LEU A 47 9.72 15.20 -15.29
C LEU A 47 10.75 16.33 -15.38
N VAL A 48 11.77 16.34 -14.53
CA VAL A 48 12.84 17.35 -14.56
C VAL A 48 13.67 17.21 -15.84
N GLU A 49 13.95 15.99 -16.28
CA GLU A 49 14.69 15.74 -17.53
C GLU A 49 13.93 16.22 -18.78
N GLU A 50 12.59 16.17 -18.75
CA GLU A 50 11.76 16.57 -19.89
C GLU A 50 11.37 18.06 -19.88
N TRP A 51 11.28 18.69 -18.69
CA TRP A 51 10.77 20.05 -18.55
C TRP A 51 11.83 21.09 -18.21
N CYS A 52 12.97 20.70 -17.61
CA CYS A 52 13.99 21.65 -17.20
C CYS A 52 15.07 21.84 -18.26
N CYS A 53 15.44 23.09 -18.52
CA CYS A 53 16.51 23.46 -19.47
C CYS A 53 17.93 23.09 -18.99
N HIS A 54 18.05 22.47 -17.81
CA HIS A 54 19.30 22.02 -17.23
C HIS A 54 19.12 20.64 -16.60
N ALA A 55 20.20 19.87 -16.53
CA ALA A 55 20.20 18.59 -15.85
C ALA A 55 19.68 18.74 -14.41
N ASN A 56 19.00 17.71 -13.91
CA ASN A 56 18.49 17.69 -12.55
C ASN A 56 19.66 17.87 -11.55
N PRO A 57 19.72 18.98 -10.79
CA PRO A 57 20.82 19.24 -9.88
C PRO A 57 20.87 18.23 -8.72
N PHE A 58 19.82 17.44 -8.53
CA PHE A 58 19.70 16.40 -7.51
C PHE A 58 19.87 14.98 -8.06
N ALA A 59 20.17 14.80 -9.36
CA ALA A 59 20.27 13.48 -10.00
C ALA A 59 21.26 12.51 -9.31
N ARG A 60 22.23 13.05 -8.56
CA ARG A 60 23.26 12.27 -7.85
C ARG A 60 23.11 12.26 -6.34
N SER A 61 22.07 12.91 -5.81
CA SER A 61 21.87 13.07 -4.37
C SER A 61 20.87 12.04 -3.88
N THR A 62 21.34 10.91 -3.35
CA THR A 62 20.46 9.98 -2.66
C THR A 62 20.01 10.58 -1.33
N LEU A 63 18.70 10.76 -1.16
CA LEU A 63 18.12 11.31 0.07
C LEU A 63 18.09 10.22 1.14
N HIS A 64 19.02 10.30 2.10
CA HIS A 64 19.10 9.39 3.25
C HIS A 64 18.58 10.06 4.52
N PRO A 65 17.70 9.38 5.29
CA PRO A 65 17.22 9.92 6.56
C PRO A 65 18.34 9.97 7.60
N GLN A 66 18.43 11.08 8.33
CA GLN A 66 19.21 11.12 9.57
C GLN A 66 18.56 10.23 10.65
N GLN A 67 19.24 10.07 11.78
CA GLN A 67 18.80 9.16 12.85
C GLN A 67 17.35 9.38 13.28
N ASP A 68 16.91 10.63 13.37
CA ASP A 68 15.57 10.99 13.81
C ASP A 68 14.67 11.49 12.66
N ASP A 69 15.02 11.17 11.42
CA ASP A 69 14.18 11.46 10.26
C ASP A 69 13.37 10.21 9.85
N CYS A 70 12.16 10.45 9.36
CA CYS A 70 11.37 9.49 8.60
C CYS A 70 11.06 10.09 7.23
N PHE A 71 11.50 9.44 6.16
CA PHE A 71 11.17 9.89 4.80
C PHE A 71 10.05 9.02 4.23
N LEU A 72 9.00 9.63 3.69
CA LEU A 72 7.80 8.94 3.21
C LEU A 72 7.79 8.90 1.68
N GLY A 73 7.89 7.70 1.12
CA GLY A 73 7.68 7.44 -0.30
C GLY A 73 6.20 7.28 -0.64
N ASP A 74 5.93 6.77 -1.84
CA ASP A 74 4.56 6.55 -2.33
C ASP A 74 3.96 5.26 -1.73
N THR A 75 4.79 4.22 -1.55
CA THR A 75 4.40 2.90 -1.02
C THR A 75 5.40 2.34 0.00
N PHE A 76 6.30 3.19 0.49
CA PHE A 76 7.34 2.83 1.45
C PHE A 76 7.69 4.00 2.35
N PHE A 77 8.45 3.74 3.41
CA PHE A 77 9.11 4.77 4.20
C PHE A 77 10.57 4.38 4.45
N LEU A 78 11.45 5.38 4.60
CA LEU A 78 12.87 5.20 4.88
C LEU A 78 13.16 5.61 6.31
N LEU A 79 13.86 4.74 7.03
CA LEU A 79 14.37 4.99 8.37
C LEU A 79 15.88 4.81 8.38
N ASN A 80 16.54 5.56 9.27
CA ASN A 80 17.92 5.28 9.58
C ASN A 80 18.04 3.99 10.43
N ALA A 81 18.86 3.05 9.99
CA ALA A 81 19.08 1.74 10.61
C ALA A 81 19.67 1.83 12.04
N GLY A 82 20.24 2.97 12.42
CA GLY A 82 20.95 3.15 13.67
C GLY A 82 22.28 2.37 13.71
N LYS A 83 22.99 2.48 14.84
CA LYS A 83 24.32 1.87 15.03
C LYS A 83 24.30 0.34 15.25
N GLU A 84 23.11 -0.27 15.38
CA GLU A 84 22.95 -1.67 15.81
C GLU A 84 22.85 -2.69 14.67
N THR A 85 22.95 -2.27 13.41
CA THR A 85 22.97 -3.21 12.29
C THR A 85 24.39 -3.72 12.03
N HIS A 86 24.71 -4.89 12.58
CA HIS A 86 25.89 -5.65 12.20
C HIS A 86 25.84 -5.93 10.68
N LYS A 87 26.87 -5.42 9.99
CA LYS A 87 27.08 -5.50 8.55
C LYS A 87 27.11 -6.96 8.08
N SER A 88 26.08 -7.39 7.34
CA SER A 88 26.25 -8.41 6.32
C SER A 88 26.10 -7.73 4.96
N LYS A 89 27.15 -7.79 4.14
CA LYS A 89 27.28 -7.03 2.88
C LYS A 89 26.41 -7.53 1.73
N GLU A 90 25.57 -8.56 1.94
CA GLU A 90 24.87 -9.25 0.84
C GLU A 90 23.34 -9.30 0.97
N ASN A 91 22.76 -9.15 2.17
CA ASN A 91 21.30 -9.23 2.31
C ASN A 91 20.65 -7.86 2.11
N THR A 92 20.18 -7.64 0.88
CA THR A 92 19.34 -6.49 0.51
C THR A 92 17.95 -6.55 1.12
N ARG A 93 17.52 -7.69 1.68
CA ARG A 93 16.17 -7.87 2.24
C ARG A 93 16.15 -7.67 3.75
N VAL A 94 15.17 -6.91 4.23
CA VAL A 94 14.84 -6.78 5.65
C VAL A 94 13.69 -7.71 5.97
N ILE A 95 13.88 -8.61 6.93
CA ILE A 95 12.92 -9.65 7.31
C ILE A 95 12.50 -9.53 8.76
N CYS A 96 11.27 -9.92 9.06
CA CYS A 96 10.79 -10.03 10.42
C CYS A 96 11.58 -11.10 11.18
N LYS A 97 12.06 -10.78 12.39
CA LYS A 97 12.84 -11.72 13.21
C LYS A 97 12.00 -12.92 13.65
N ARG A 98 10.70 -12.71 13.92
CA ARG A 98 9.75 -13.75 14.35
C ARG A 98 9.24 -14.61 13.19
N CYS A 99 8.50 -14.04 12.23
CA CYS A 99 7.81 -14.82 11.19
C CYS A 99 8.57 -14.96 9.87
N LYS A 100 9.73 -14.31 9.73
CA LYS A 100 10.60 -14.35 8.53
C LYS A 100 10.01 -13.71 7.26
N THR A 101 8.81 -13.15 7.31
CA THR A 101 8.24 -12.36 6.21
C THR A 101 9.15 -11.18 5.85
N MET A 102 9.24 -10.87 4.55
CA MET A 102 9.92 -9.66 4.06
C MET A 102 9.16 -8.41 4.53
N LEU A 103 9.86 -7.47 5.14
CA LEU A 103 9.32 -6.19 5.59
C LEU A 103 9.77 -5.03 4.69
N GLY A 104 10.89 -5.20 4.00
CA GLY A 104 11.59 -4.09 3.38
C GLY A 104 12.93 -4.46 2.75
N GLU A 105 13.71 -3.44 2.45
CA GLU A 105 14.98 -3.53 1.74
C GLU A 105 16.04 -2.62 2.40
N THR A 106 17.30 -3.05 2.40
CA THR A 106 18.44 -2.23 2.81
C THR A 106 18.88 -1.38 1.62
N VAL A 107 18.73 -0.05 1.72
CA VAL A 107 19.09 0.89 0.63
C VAL A 107 20.56 1.27 0.69
N SER A 108 21.07 1.46 1.90
CA SER A 108 22.48 1.76 2.19
C SER A 108 22.85 1.15 3.55
N SER A 109 24.11 1.27 3.96
CA SER A 109 24.57 0.74 5.26
C SER A 109 23.82 1.29 6.47
N ASP A 110 23.16 2.44 6.32
CA ASP A 110 22.48 3.17 7.37
C ASP A 110 21.01 3.47 7.05
N THR A 111 20.48 3.05 5.90
CA THR A 111 19.10 3.33 5.48
C THR A 111 18.34 2.06 5.18
N ILE A 112 17.20 1.89 5.83
CA ILE A 112 16.25 0.81 5.60
C ILE A 112 14.98 1.38 4.99
N LYS A 113 14.52 0.77 3.91
CA LYS A 113 13.22 0.96 3.29
C LYS A 113 12.25 -0.08 3.84
N TYR A 114 11.11 0.33 4.35
CA TYR A 114 10.02 -0.56 4.75
C TYR A 114 8.81 -0.34 3.85
N TYR A 115 8.14 -1.42 3.47
CA TYR A 115 6.90 -1.33 2.69
C TYR A 115 5.70 -1.01 3.59
N VAL A 116 4.86 -0.06 3.16
CA VAL A 116 3.68 0.36 3.94
C VAL A 116 2.66 -0.76 4.13
N THR A 117 2.68 -1.76 3.25
CA THR A 117 1.83 -2.95 3.34
C THR A 117 2.35 -3.98 4.32
N GLU A 118 3.62 -3.94 4.75
CA GLU A 118 4.22 -4.98 5.61
C GLU A 118 4.40 -4.53 7.07
N VAL A 119 4.28 -3.23 7.32
CA VAL A 119 4.54 -2.64 8.64
C VAL A 119 3.39 -1.76 9.07
N ILE A 120 2.84 -2.05 10.25
CA ILE A 120 1.84 -1.22 10.92
C ILE A 120 2.59 -0.22 11.81
N ILE A 121 2.26 1.06 11.68
CA ILE A 121 2.83 2.14 12.50
C ILE A 121 1.75 2.64 13.45
N ARG A 122 2.05 2.70 14.75
CA ARG A 122 1.14 3.25 15.77
C ARG A 122 1.87 4.23 16.68
N PRO A 123 1.22 5.31 17.14
CA PRO A 123 1.72 6.09 18.26
C PRO A 123 1.99 5.18 19.46
N SER A 124 3.06 5.44 20.22
CA SER A 124 3.42 4.63 21.40
C SER A 124 2.33 4.65 22.49
N GLU A 125 1.44 5.65 22.47
CA GLU A 125 0.33 5.80 23.42
C GLU A 125 -0.87 4.90 23.07
N GLU A 126 -0.96 4.41 21.83
CA GLU A 126 -2.09 3.60 21.37
C GLU A 126 -1.87 2.11 21.65
N ILE A 127 -2.95 1.42 22.06
CA ILE A 127 -2.95 -0.02 22.20
C ILE A 127 -2.93 -0.65 20.81
N PHE A 128 -2.02 -1.60 20.60
CA PHE A 128 -1.97 -2.37 19.36
C PHE A 128 -3.25 -3.20 19.18
N SER A 129 -3.99 -2.93 18.09
CA SER A 129 -5.06 -3.79 17.61
C SER A 129 -4.64 -4.46 16.30
N PRO A 130 -4.65 -5.80 16.23
CA PRO A 130 -4.30 -6.50 15.00
C PRO A 130 -5.40 -6.27 13.95
N THR A 131 -5.00 -5.91 12.74
CA THR A 131 -5.88 -5.84 11.57
C THR A 131 -5.66 -7.07 10.69
N LEU A 132 -6.74 -7.64 10.17
CA LEU A 132 -6.65 -8.74 9.22
C LEU A 132 -5.81 -8.32 8.00
N ARG A 133 -4.93 -9.20 7.53
CA ARG A 133 -4.02 -8.96 6.39
C ARG A 133 -4.75 -8.41 5.16
N SER A 134 -5.80 -9.09 4.74
CA SER A 134 -6.54 -8.72 3.54
C SER A 134 -7.17 -7.32 3.66
N GLN A 135 -7.74 -6.99 4.82
CA GLN A 135 -8.26 -5.66 5.10
C GLN A 135 -7.14 -4.62 5.10
N PHE A 136 -6.03 -4.90 5.77
CA PHE A 136 -4.90 -3.99 5.82
C PHE A 136 -4.34 -3.66 4.42
N VAL A 137 -4.11 -4.68 3.59
CA VAL A 137 -3.64 -4.49 2.20
C VAL A 137 -4.65 -3.71 1.38
N GLN A 138 -5.95 -4.02 1.51
CA GLN A 138 -7.01 -3.26 0.84
C GLN A 138 -7.01 -1.80 1.23
N SER A 139 -6.99 -1.50 2.53
CA SER A 139 -7.02 -0.13 3.03
C SER A 139 -5.76 0.65 2.63
N MET A 140 -4.57 0.05 2.71
CA MET A 140 -3.33 0.70 2.29
C MET A 140 -3.32 1.01 0.79
N VAL A 141 -3.72 0.05 -0.05
CA VAL A 141 -3.77 0.26 -1.50
C VAL A 141 -4.85 1.28 -1.87
N ALA A 142 -6.06 1.16 -1.31
CA ALA A 142 -7.14 2.12 -1.52
C ALA A 142 -6.71 3.54 -1.17
N GLN A 143 -6.03 3.70 -0.04
CA GLN A 143 -5.50 4.98 0.41
C GLN A 143 -4.47 5.54 -0.57
N CYS A 144 -3.50 4.74 -1.02
CA CYS A 144 -2.56 5.17 -2.07
C CYS A 144 -3.30 5.64 -3.33
N LEU A 145 -4.31 4.89 -3.80
CA LEU A 145 -5.08 5.25 -4.99
C LEU A 145 -5.77 6.61 -4.83
N VAL A 146 -6.45 6.85 -3.71
CA VAL A 146 -7.16 8.10 -3.43
C VAL A 146 -6.20 9.28 -3.25
N GLU A 147 -5.11 9.09 -2.49
CA GLU A 147 -4.10 10.12 -2.28
C GLU A 147 -3.47 10.56 -3.60
N PHE A 148 -3.07 9.62 -4.45
CA PHE A 148 -2.46 9.97 -5.73
C PHE A 148 -3.46 10.51 -6.75
N ALA A 149 -4.70 10.03 -6.74
CA ALA A 149 -5.72 10.59 -7.61
C ALA A 149 -6.01 12.06 -7.28
N SER A 150 -6.10 12.40 -6.00
CA SER A 150 -6.28 13.78 -5.56
C SER A 150 -5.03 14.65 -5.79
N ALA A 151 -3.84 14.16 -5.42
CA ALA A 151 -2.61 14.95 -5.47
C ALA A 151 -2.03 15.11 -6.88
N LYS A 152 -2.22 14.13 -7.76
CA LYS A 152 -1.61 14.07 -9.10
C LYS A 152 -2.64 14.10 -10.25
N SER A 153 -3.94 14.19 -9.95
CA SER A 153 -5.02 14.13 -10.95
C SER A 153 -4.92 12.89 -11.87
N THR A 154 -4.46 11.76 -11.31
CA THR A 154 -4.27 10.49 -12.03
C THR A 154 -5.26 9.44 -11.56
N PHE A 155 -5.92 8.76 -12.49
CA PHE A 155 -6.91 7.73 -12.18
C PHE A 155 -6.49 6.35 -12.67
N ARG A 156 -5.30 6.23 -13.26
CA ARG A 156 -4.76 4.98 -13.78
C ARG A 156 -3.48 4.64 -13.06
N PHE A 157 -3.37 3.39 -12.62
CA PHE A 157 -2.28 2.93 -11.80
C PHE A 157 -1.74 1.60 -12.28
N THR A 158 -0.43 1.42 -12.20
CA THR A 158 0.22 0.12 -12.38
C THR A 158 0.71 -0.40 -11.03
N ILE A 159 0.28 -1.61 -10.67
CA ILE A 159 0.78 -2.32 -9.48
C ILE A 159 2.01 -3.11 -9.91
N LYS A 160 3.19 -2.66 -9.48
CA LYS A 160 4.48 -3.26 -9.81
C LYS A 160 5.06 -4.00 -8.61
N GLY A 161 5.64 -5.16 -8.86
CA GLY A 161 6.42 -5.88 -7.85
C GLY A 161 7.79 -5.24 -7.61
N ASP A 162 8.42 -5.60 -6.50
CA ASP A 162 9.84 -5.38 -6.20
C ASP A 162 10.78 -5.96 -7.28
N ASN A 163 10.31 -6.95 -8.04
CA ASN A 163 10.99 -7.50 -9.21
C ASN A 163 10.84 -6.67 -10.50
N GLY A 164 10.18 -5.51 -10.44
CA GLY A 164 9.95 -4.59 -11.57
C GLY A 164 8.80 -4.99 -12.50
N LYS A 165 8.19 -6.16 -12.33
CA LYS A 165 7.10 -6.63 -13.21
C LYS A 165 5.77 -5.97 -12.84
N ILE A 166 4.95 -5.66 -13.86
CA ILE A 166 3.57 -5.21 -13.68
C ILE A 166 2.67 -6.43 -13.40
N TYR A 167 1.93 -6.39 -12.30
CA TYR A 167 0.99 -7.45 -11.91
C TYR A 167 -0.46 -7.09 -12.20
N ILE A 168 -0.83 -5.81 -12.01
CA ILE A 168 -2.22 -5.35 -12.11
C ILE A 168 -2.25 -3.94 -12.71
N LEU A 169 -3.12 -3.73 -13.68
CA LEU A 169 -3.53 -2.40 -14.11
C LEU A 169 -4.80 -2.03 -13.35
N ILE A 170 -4.86 -0.85 -12.75
CA ILE A 170 -6.01 -0.38 -11.98
C ILE A 170 -6.49 0.95 -12.55
N TRP A 171 -7.79 1.06 -12.81
CA TRP A 171 -8.45 2.32 -13.12
C TRP A 171 -9.41 2.66 -11.98
N LEU A 172 -9.11 3.74 -11.27
CA LEU A 172 -9.98 4.33 -10.27
C LEU A 172 -11.20 4.99 -10.92
N LEU A 173 -12.40 4.53 -10.58
CA LEU A 173 -13.66 5.10 -11.06
C LEU A 173 -14.29 6.06 -10.06
N ASN A 174 -14.25 5.72 -8.77
CA ASN A 174 -14.82 6.53 -7.71
C ASN A 174 -14.12 6.27 -6.37
N SER A 175 -13.89 7.32 -5.59
CA SER A 175 -13.37 7.28 -4.21
C SER A 175 -14.44 7.50 -3.14
N ASP A 176 -15.60 8.05 -3.53
CA ASP A 176 -16.57 8.63 -2.61
C ASP A 176 -17.76 7.69 -2.36
N THR A 177 -17.54 6.38 -2.49
CA THR A 177 -18.60 5.39 -2.26
C THR A 177 -18.63 5.03 -0.78
N LEU A 178 -19.82 5.06 -0.17
CA LEU A 178 -20.03 4.55 1.18
C LEU A 178 -20.76 3.21 1.12
N LEU A 179 -20.25 2.24 1.86
CA LEU A 179 -20.90 0.96 2.08
C LEU A 179 -21.50 0.93 3.47
N VAL A 180 -22.78 0.60 3.53
CA VAL A 180 -23.54 0.53 4.77
C VAL A 180 -23.89 -0.93 4.99
N GLU A 181 -23.48 -1.47 6.13
CA GLU A 181 -23.90 -2.81 6.53
C GLU A 181 -25.34 -2.77 7.04
N SER A 182 -26.23 -3.53 6.41
CA SER A 182 -27.59 -3.72 6.92
C SER A 182 -27.59 -4.90 7.88
N LEU A 183 -28.00 -4.67 9.14
CA LEU A 183 -28.15 -5.71 10.15
C LEU A 183 -29.37 -6.58 9.77
N GLY A 184 -29.20 -7.46 8.79
CA GLY A 184 -30.22 -8.42 8.41
C GLY A 184 -30.32 -9.51 9.47
N ASN A 185 -31.49 -9.65 10.11
CA ASN A 185 -31.82 -10.84 10.91
C ASN A 185 -31.52 -12.09 10.07
N SER A 186 -30.52 -12.90 10.45
CA SER A 186 -30.31 -14.19 9.81
C SER A 186 -30.22 -15.32 10.83
N SER A 187 -31.34 -16.03 10.95
CA SER A 187 -31.37 -17.45 11.27
C SER A 187 -30.52 -18.22 10.25
N SER A 188 -29.44 -18.83 10.73
CA SER A 188 -28.77 -20.03 10.22
C SER A 188 -28.94 -20.37 8.73
N HIS A 189 -28.05 -19.87 7.88
CA HIS A 189 -27.58 -20.63 6.71
C HIS A 189 -26.12 -20.25 6.42
N SER A 190 -25.22 -21.08 6.92
CA SER A 190 -23.77 -21.01 6.72
C SER A 190 -23.40 -21.42 5.28
N VAL A 191 -23.28 -20.43 4.39
CA VAL A 191 -22.51 -20.61 3.15
C VAL A 191 -21.14 -19.99 3.38
N PHE A 192 -20.15 -20.86 3.62
CA PHE A 192 -18.74 -20.55 3.84
C PHE A 192 -18.18 -19.56 2.80
N THR A 193 -17.85 -18.34 3.21
CA THR A 193 -16.89 -17.49 2.51
C THR A 193 -15.52 -17.72 3.15
N LEU A 194 -14.53 -18.12 2.35
CA LEU A 194 -13.20 -18.61 2.77
C LEU A 194 -12.29 -17.57 3.48
N PHE A 195 -12.79 -16.36 3.74
CA PHE A 195 -12.17 -15.36 4.60
C PHE A 195 -13.11 -15.18 5.79
N GLY A 196 -12.82 -15.93 6.85
CA GLY A 196 -13.65 -16.01 8.05
C GLY A 196 -13.96 -14.64 8.64
N ASP A 197 -15.21 -14.52 9.10
CA ASP A 197 -15.87 -13.38 9.72
C ASP A 197 -15.97 -12.12 8.86
N ILE A 198 -16.99 -12.14 8.00
CA ILE A 198 -18.01 -11.08 7.97
C ILE A 198 -18.20 -10.58 9.40
N PHE A 199 -17.64 -9.42 9.71
CA PHE A 199 -17.91 -8.57 10.86
C PHE A 199 -18.15 -9.34 12.17
N VAL A 200 -17.14 -9.41 13.05
CA VAL A 200 -17.45 -9.55 14.47
C VAL A 200 -18.43 -8.40 14.78
N PRO A 201 -19.67 -8.68 15.23
CA PRO A 201 -20.55 -7.62 15.67
C PRO A 201 -19.94 -7.14 16.98
N SER A 202 -19.00 -6.20 16.90
CA SER A 202 -18.87 -5.26 18.00
C SER A 202 -20.26 -4.68 18.16
N SER A 203 -20.85 -4.84 19.34
CA SER A 203 -22.13 -4.28 19.73
C SER A 203 -22.02 -2.75 19.68
N GLY A 204 -22.02 -2.20 18.46
CA GLY A 204 -21.73 -0.83 18.11
C GLY A 204 -22.57 -0.41 16.90
N PRO A 205 -22.65 0.90 16.63
CA PRO A 205 -23.55 1.44 15.61
C PRO A 205 -23.23 0.91 14.21
N VAL A 206 -24.25 0.84 13.35
CA VAL A 206 -24.20 0.46 11.93
C VAL A 206 -22.88 0.90 11.29
N GLY A 207 -22.05 -0.06 10.87
CA GLY A 207 -20.75 0.22 10.27
C GLY A 207 -20.91 0.87 8.90
N THR A 208 -20.47 2.12 8.78
CA THR A 208 -20.27 2.80 7.51
C THR A 208 -18.79 2.72 7.13
N TRP A 209 -18.52 2.22 5.94
CA TRP A 209 -17.17 2.03 5.41
C TRP A 209 -17.00 2.81 4.13
N ASN A 210 -15.83 3.41 3.91
CA ASN A 210 -15.57 4.02 2.62
C ASN A 210 -15.22 2.92 1.62
N ALA A 211 -15.46 3.16 0.35
CA ALA A 211 -15.21 2.21 -0.70
C ALA A 211 -14.70 2.89 -1.96
N VAL A 212 -13.67 2.28 -2.55
CA VAL A 212 -13.10 2.70 -3.82
C VAL A 212 -13.66 1.79 -4.90
N LYS A 213 -14.29 2.36 -5.92
CA LYS A 213 -14.70 1.62 -7.10
C LYS A 213 -13.55 1.63 -8.11
N VAL A 214 -13.12 0.43 -8.52
CA VAL A 214 -12.01 0.28 -9.46
C VAL A 214 -12.37 -0.70 -10.57
N LEU A 215 -11.79 -0.46 -11.74
CA LEU A 215 -11.58 -1.50 -12.74
C LEU A 215 -10.17 -2.03 -12.61
N TYR A 216 -9.97 -3.31 -12.87
CA TYR A 216 -8.63 -3.86 -12.90
C TYR A 216 -8.43 -4.89 -14.01
N GLN A 217 -7.18 -5.05 -14.41
CA GLN A 217 -6.76 -6.06 -15.37
C GLN A 217 -5.50 -6.77 -14.88
N PRO A 218 -5.51 -8.11 -14.73
CA PRO A 218 -4.33 -8.87 -14.33
C PRO A 218 -3.31 -8.99 -15.47
N CYS A 219 -2.03 -8.82 -15.13
CA CYS A 219 -0.89 -8.91 -16.07
C CYS A 219 0.03 -10.11 -15.82
N ILE A 220 -0.39 -11.07 -14.98
CA ILE A 220 0.41 -12.26 -14.65
C ILE A 220 0.57 -13.15 -15.90
N LYS A 221 1.74 -13.80 -16.04
CA LYS A 221 2.08 -14.73 -17.14
C LYS A 221 1.92 -14.08 -18.52
N SER A 222 2.40 -12.84 -18.69
CA SER A 222 2.32 -12.05 -19.94
C SER A 222 0.91 -11.80 -20.49
N ARG A 223 -0.13 -12.02 -19.68
CA ARG A 223 -1.49 -11.62 -20.04
C ARG A 223 -1.55 -10.10 -20.16
N ASN A 224 -2.27 -9.58 -21.15
CA ASN A 224 -2.44 -8.13 -21.37
C ASN A 224 -1.11 -7.37 -21.52
N LYS A 225 -0.08 -8.02 -22.06
CA LYS A 225 1.25 -7.43 -22.21
C LYS A 225 1.21 -6.12 -23.00
N ASP A 226 0.59 -6.10 -24.17
CA ASP A 226 0.53 -4.90 -25.02
C ASP A 226 -0.12 -3.71 -24.30
N LEU A 227 -1.15 -3.98 -23.48
CA LEU A 227 -1.82 -2.96 -22.67
C LEU A 227 -0.93 -2.49 -21.51
N ALA A 228 -0.21 -3.39 -20.87
CA ALA A 228 0.73 -3.06 -19.81
C ALA A 228 1.91 -2.23 -20.34
N ASP A 229 2.46 -2.60 -21.50
CA ASP A 229 3.53 -1.88 -22.19
C ASP A 229 3.05 -0.48 -22.62
N ALA A 230 1.79 -0.36 -23.09
CA ALA A 230 1.19 0.93 -23.40
C ALA A 230 1.02 1.82 -22.15
N TRP A 231 0.54 1.25 -21.03
CA TRP A 231 0.37 1.98 -19.77
C TRP A 231 1.69 2.35 -19.10
N GLU A 232 2.76 1.58 -19.33
CA GLU A 232 4.07 1.89 -18.77
C GLU A 232 4.69 3.16 -19.36
N ASN A 233 4.35 3.49 -20.60
CA ASN A 233 4.83 4.69 -21.29
C ASN A 233 3.83 5.87 -21.22
N ASP A 234 2.66 5.67 -20.60
CA ASP A 234 1.63 6.71 -20.48
C ASP A 234 1.90 7.58 -19.23
N ILE A 235 2.17 8.87 -19.45
CA ILE A 235 2.43 9.87 -18.39
C ILE A 235 1.23 9.98 -17.43
N GLY A 236 0.02 9.69 -17.89
CA GLY A 236 -1.20 9.69 -17.09
C GLY A 236 -1.34 8.50 -16.15
N VAL A 237 -0.42 7.52 -16.21
CA VAL A 237 -0.43 6.30 -15.39
C VAL A 237 0.61 6.37 -14.28
N HIS A 238 0.17 6.19 -13.04
CA HIS A 238 1.06 6.25 -11.88
C HIS A 238 1.48 4.84 -11.38
N PRO A 239 2.78 4.52 -11.31
CA PRO A 239 3.24 3.24 -10.78
C PRO A 239 3.25 3.21 -9.25
N LEU A 240 2.67 2.16 -8.67
CA LEU A 240 2.75 1.84 -7.25
C LEU A 240 3.53 0.54 -7.08
N LYS A 241 4.63 0.58 -6.31
CA LYS A 241 5.53 -0.56 -6.10
C LYS A 241 5.26 -1.24 -4.76
N PHE A 242 4.98 -2.53 -4.77
CA PHE A 242 4.76 -3.33 -3.56
C PHE A 242 5.60 -4.62 -3.60
N PRO A 243 5.75 -5.34 -2.48
CA PRO A 243 6.31 -6.69 -2.52
C PRO A 243 5.52 -7.57 -3.50
N THR A 244 6.21 -8.43 -4.24
CA THR A 244 5.59 -9.37 -5.18
C THR A 244 4.46 -10.19 -4.54
N GLU A 245 4.63 -10.64 -3.29
CA GLU A 245 3.60 -11.38 -2.55
C GLU A 245 2.33 -10.56 -2.35
N THR A 246 2.48 -9.29 -1.98
CA THR A 246 1.38 -8.33 -1.79
C THR A 246 0.65 -8.03 -3.09
N CYS A 247 1.37 -7.93 -4.22
CA CYS A 247 0.75 -7.78 -5.55
C CYS A 247 -0.15 -8.98 -5.90
N LEU A 248 0.30 -10.21 -5.60
CA LEU A 248 -0.48 -11.42 -5.83
C LEU A 248 -1.68 -11.50 -4.89
N GLU A 249 -1.49 -11.16 -3.62
CA GLU A 249 -2.55 -11.10 -2.62
C GLU A 249 -3.64 -10.10 -3.02
N LEU A 250 -3.25 -8.90 -3.44
CA LEU A 250 -4.17 -7.89 -3.93
C LEU A 250 -4.98 -8.41 -5.12
N LEU A 251 -4.36 -9.15 -6.04
CA LEU A 251 -5.10 -9.72 -7.16
C LEU A 251 -6.14 -10.76 -6.71
N LEU A 252 -5.81 -11.61 -5.74
CA LEU A 252 -6.76 -12.57 -5.17
C LEU A 252 -7.94 -11.84 -4.52
N ILE A 253 -7.65 -10.82 -3.73
CA ILE A 253 -8.63 -9.94 -3.10
C ILE A 253 -9.57 -9.31 -4.16
N LEU A 254 -9.01 -8.76 -5.23
CA LEU A 254 -9.76 -8.16 -6.34
C LEU A 254 -10.64 -9.22 -7.03
N GLY A 255 -10.08 -10.40 -7.32
CA GLY A 255 -10.77 -11.52 -7.96
C GLY A 255 -11.98 -11.99 -7.17
N LEU A 256 -11.80 -12.21 -5.87
CA LEU A 256 -12.88 -12.63 -4.96
C LEU A 256 -14.00 -11.59 -4.91
N SER A 257 -13.62 -10.32 -4.80
CA SER A 257 -14.58 -9.21 -4.81
C SER A 257 -15.35 -9.09 -6.13
N THR A 258 -14.77 -9.47 -7.27
CA THR A 258 -15.50 -9.52 -8.54
C THR A 258 -16.45 -10.72 -8.58
N THR A 259 -16.09 -11.86 -7.99
CA THR A 259 -16.97 -13.04 -7.97
C THR A 259 -18.24 -12.86 -7.15
N SER A 260 -18.24 -11.95 -6.17
CA SER A 260 -19.45 -11.61 -5.41
C SER A 260 -20.47 -10.79 -6.20
N LEU A 261 -20.08 -10.19 -7.34
CA LEU A 261 -20.99 -9.50 -8.23
C LEU A 261 -21.75 -10.48 -9.16
N PRO A 262 -22.99 -10.17 -9.58
CA PRO A 262 -23.69 -10.90 -10.63
C PRO A 262 -22.85 -10.99 -11.90
N PRO A 263 -22.86 -12.12 -12.65
CA PRO A 263 -22.03 -12.32 -13.84
C PRO A 263 -22.08 -11.19 -14.86
N SER A 264 -23.25 -10.57 -15.07
CA SER A 264 -23.45 -9.44 -15.98
C SER A 264 -22.72 -8.15 -15.57
N LEU A 265 -22.34 -8.02 -14.29
CA LEU A 265 -21.67 -6.85 -13.73
C LEU A 265 -20.17 -7.06 -13.50
N ARG A 266 -19.63 -8.24 -13.84
CA ARG A 266 -18.22 -8.58 -13.58
C ARG A 266 -17.24 -7.93 -14.55
N CYS A 267 -17.70 -7.56 -15.74
CA CYS A 267 -16.86 -7.05 -16.82
C CYS A 267 -17.41 -5.74 -17.39
N MET A 268 -16.52 -4.78 -17.66
CA MET A 268 -16.82 -3.56 -18.38
C MET A 268 -15.67 -3.25 -19.35
N ASN A 269 -15.95 -3.17 -20.66
CA ASN A 269 -14.96 -2.85 -21.69
C ASN A 269 -13.65 -3.66 -21.59
N SER A 270 -13.74 -4.99 -21.39
CA SER A 270 -12.63 -5.94 -21.16
C SER A 270 -11.88 -5.87 -19.82
N PHE A 271 -12.21 -4.92 -18.95
CA PHE A 271 -11.72 -4.85 -17.56
C PHE A 271 -12.67 -5.54 -16.57
N GLN A 272 -12.13 -6.03 -15.46
CA GLN A 272 -12.91 -6.60 -14.34
C GLN A 272 -13.34 -5.49 -13.37
N VAL A 273 -14.60 -5.55 -12.91
CA VAL A 273 -15.21 -4.51 -12.04
C VAL A 273 -15.09 -4.88 -10.56
N ARG A 274 -14.81 -3.89 -9.70
CA ARG A 274 -14.86 -4.01 -8.23
C ARG A 274 -15.44 -2.77 -7.54
N ASN A 275 -16.19 -3.00 -6.45
CA ASN A 275 -16.36 -2.07 -5.33
C ASN A 275 -15.43 -2.55 -4.18
N SER A 276 -14.44 -1.77 -3.78
CA SER A 276 -13.46 -2.15 -2.74
C SER A 276 -13.79 -1.43 -1.44
N CYS A 277 -14.29 -2.14 -0.43
CA CYS A 277 -14.46 -1.60 0.92
C CYS A 277 -13.09 -1.33 1.57
N TYR A 278 -12.96 -0.26 2.35
CA TYR A 278 -11.81 0.03 3.20
C TYR A 278 -12.19 0.82 4.46
#